data_AF-A0A7X1Y3Q0-F1
#
_entry.id   AF-A0A7X1Y3Q0-F1
#
_cell.length_a   1.000
_cell.length_b   1.000
_cell.length_c   1.000
_cell.angle_alpha   90.00
_cell.angle_beta   90.00
_cell.angle_gamma   90.00
#
_symmetry.space_group_name_H-M   'P 1'
#
loop_
_entity.id
_entity.type
_entity.pdbx_description
1 polymer ?
#
loop_
_entity_poly.entity_id
_entity_poly.type
_entity_poly.pdbx_seq_one_letter_code
_entity_poly.pdbx_strand_id
1 'polypeptide(L)'
;EWVRFNAHLGTLVQLRHRRCEAPLVAIKTIKSSNGHTQVRYVIRTDLALGDHVWQVEFTLACRKSMRYRLLLGSKALVDGQLV
;
A
#
# COMPACT_ATOMS: atom_id res chain seq x y z
N GLU A 1 5.01 15.12 -7.92
CA GLU A 1 3.99 15.51 -6.93
C GLU A 1 4.02 14.54 -5.75
N TRP A 2 3.55 14.94 -4.58
CA TRP A 2 3.53 14.11 -3.36
C TRP A 2 2.11 14.05 -2.80
N VAL A 3 1.77 12.94 -2.14
CA VAL A 3 0.48 12.79 -1.44
C VAL A 3 0.69 12.48 0.02
N ARG A 4 -0.15 13.07 0.86
CA ARG A 4 -0.19 12.83 2.31
C ARG A 4 -1.35 11.90 2.64
N PHE A 5 -1.10 10.87 3.45
CA PHE A 5 -2.10 9.90 3.86
C PHE A 5 -1.84 9.38 5.27
N ASN A 6 -2.85 8.70 5.85
CA ASN A 6 -2.71 8.03 7.14
C ASN A 6 -2.50 6.53 6.91
N ALA A 7 -1.36 6.00 7.35
CA ALA A 7 -1.10 4.58 7.42
C ALA A 7 -1.67 4.00 8.73
N HIS A 8 -2.55 2.99 8.59
CA HIS A 8 -3.14 2.26 9.70
C HIS A 8 -2.29 1.01 10.01
N LEU A 9 -1.35 1.16 10.94
CA LEU A 9 -0.37 0.14 11.33
C LEU A 9 -0.75 -0.54 12.65
N GLY A 10 -0.06 -1.63 12.98
CA GLY A 10 -0.28 -2.39 14.22
C GLY A 10 -1.42 -3.40 14.13
N THR A 11 -1.86 -3.92 15.27
CA THR A 11 -2.95 -4.90 15.38
C THR A 11 -4.32 -4.21 15.43
N LEU A 12 -5.42 -4.97 15.54
CA LEU A 12 -6.74 -4.39 15.79
C LEU A 12 -6.86 -3.74 17.18
N VAL A 13 -6.16 -4.30 18.18
CA VAL A 13 -6.19 -3.83 19.58
C VAL A 13 -5.24 -2.65 19.78
N GLN A 14 -4.15 -2.57 19.01
CA GLN A 14 -3.17 -1.48 19.05
C GLN A 14 -3.03 -0.81 17.69
N LEU A 15 -4.09 -0.13 17.27
CA LEU A 15 -4.10 0.66 16.04
C LEU A 15 -3.19 1.88 16.21
N ARG A 16 -2.14 1.96 15.39
CA ARG A 16 -1.27 3.13 15.29
C ARG A 16 -1.55 3.85 13.99
N HIS A 17 -1.88 5.13 14.08
CA HIS A 17 -2.02 6.00 12.94
C HIS A 17 -0.71 6.74 12.72
N ARG A 18 -0.07 6.53 11.57
CA ARG A 18 1.09 7.31 11.14
C ARG A 18 0.69 8.17 9.97
N ARG A 19 0.98 9.47 10.05
CA ARG A 19 0.88 10.36 8.91
C ARG A 19 2.13 10.15 8.05
N CYS A 20 1.92 9.87 6.79
CA CYS A 20 2.96 9.54 5.82
C CYS A 20 2.82 10.43 4.59
N GLU A 21 3.93 10.63 3.90
CA GLU A 21 3.99 11.31 2.62
C GLU A 21 4.83 10.45 1.68
N ALA A 22 4.41 10.37 0.41
CA ALA A 22 5.15 9.63 -0.60
C ALA A 22 4.95 10.25 -2.00
N PRO A 23 5.91 10.06 -2.92
CA PRO A 23 5.76 10.47 -4.31
C PRO A 23 4.52 9.83 -4.96
N LEU A 24 3.69 10.67 -5.57
CA LEU A 24 2.59 10.23 -6.42
C LEU A 24 3.13 9.84 -7.80
N VAL A 25 2.83 8.63 -8.25
CA VAL A 25 3.25 8.14 -9.57
C VAL A 25 2.10 8.04 -10.56
N ALA A 26 0.88 7.75 -10.09
CA ALA A 26 -0.28 7.66 -10.95
C ALA A 26 -1.58 7.76 -10.13
N ILE A 27 -2.69 7.96 -10.82
CA ILE A 27 -4.04 7.81 -10.30
C ILE A 27 -4.73 6.74 -11.15
N LYS A 28 -5.26 5.69 -10.53
CA LYS A 28 -5.87 4.55 -11.24
C LYS A 28 -7.29 4.29 -10.76
N THR A 29 -8.18 3.95 -11.69
CA THR A 29 -9.51 3.44 -11.39
C THR A 29 -9.42 1.93 -11.14
N ILE A 30 -9.74 1.49 -9.93
CA ILE A 30 -9.63 0.08 -9.51
C ILE A 30 -11.01 -0.45 -9.10
N LYS A 31 -11.37 -1.61 -9.64
CA LYS A 31 -12.53 -2.40 -9.23
C LYS A 31 -12.12 -3.39 -8.14
N SER A 32 -12.79 -3.38 -7.00
CA SER A 32 -12.61 -4.39 -5.95
C SER A 32 -13.43 -5.65 -6.23
N SER A 33 -13.10 -6.73 -5.52
CA SER A 33 -13.78 -8.04 -5.63
C SER A 33 -15.27 -7.99 -5.26
N ASN A 34 -15.69 -6.99 -4.48
CA ASN A 34 -17.10 -6.72 -4.18
C ASN A 34 -17.82 -5.87 -5.26
N GLY A 35 -17.18 -5.67 -6.42
CA GLY A 35 -17.76 -4.96 -7.56
C GLY A 35 -17.65 -3.42 -7.52
N HIS A 36 -17.25 -2.84 -6.39
CA HIS A 36 -17.12 -1.38 -6.27
C HIS A 36 -15.89 -0.86 -7.01
N THR A 37 -16.06 0.25 -7.72
CA THR A 37 -14.98 0.93 -8.43
C THR A 37 -14.57 2.18 -7.69
N GLN A 38 -13.26 2.42 -7.53
CA GLN A 38 -12.73 3.59 -6.85
C GLN A 38 -11.50 4.14 -7.58
N VAL A 39 -11.42 5.46 -7.63
CA VAL A 39 -10.19 6.15 -8.04
C VAL A 39 -9.22 6.12 -6.87
N ARG A 40 -7.98 5.66 -7.10
CA ARG A 40 -6.97 5.48 -6.07
C ARG A 40 -5.62 6.02 -6.52
N TYR A 41 -4.92 6.64 -5.57
CA TYR A 41 -3.55 7.12 -5.75
C TYR A 41 -2.58 5.95 -5.73
N VAL A 42 -1.63 5.96 -6.66
CA VAL A 42 -0.49 5.04 -6.68
C VAL A 42 0.73 5.82 -6.23
N ILE A 43 1.35 5.37 -5.15
CA ILE A 43 2.55 5.97 -4.58
C ILE A 43 3.75 5.06 -4.79
N ARG A 44 4.95 5.64 -4.70
CA ARG A 44 6.20 4.87 -4.70
C ARG A 44 6.89 4.97 -3.34
N THR A 45 7.41 3.86 -2.83
CA THR A 45 8.15 3.80 -1.56
C THR A 45 9.10 2.61 -1.57
N ASP A 46 10.14 2.67 -0.74
CA ASP A 46 10.93 1.49 -0.41
C ASP A 46 10.11 0.51 0.44
N LEU A 47 10.20 -0.77 0.10
CA LEU A 47 9.74 -1.89 0.90
C LEU A 47 10.95 -2.65 1.41
N ALA A 48 11.03 -2.80 2.73
CA ALA A 48 11.99 -3.67 3.39
C ALA A 48 11.29 -4.98 3.81
N LEU A 49 11.83 -6.12 3.42
CA LEU A 49 11.38 -7.44 3.84
C LEU A 49 12.59 -8.34 4.10
N GLY A 50 12.84 -8.67 5.38
CA GLY A 50 14.09 -9.30 5.77
C GLY A 50 15.28 -8.41 5.40
N ASP A 51 16.26 -8.97 4.70
CA ASP A 51 17.45 -8.26 4.23
C ASP A 51 17.27 -7.60 2.85
N HIS A 52 16.09 -7.73 2.24
CA HIS A 52 15.80 -7.15 0.93
C HIS A 52 15.15 -5.78 1.06
N VAL A 53 15.65 -4.80 0.31
CA VAL A 53 15.04 -3.47 0.17
C VAL A 53 14.94 -3.11 -1.30
N TRP A 54 13.72 -2.81 -1.77
CA TRP A 54 13.49 -2.40 -3.15
C TRP A 54 12.30 -1.44 -3.27
N GLN A 55 12.29 -0.68 -4.36
CA GLN A 55 11.21 0.26 -4.66
C GLN A 55 9.97 -0.50 -5.14
N VAL A 56 8.82 -0.16 -4.56
CA VAL A 56 7.52 -0.72 -4.95
C VAL A 56 6.48 0.37 -5.12
N GLU A 57 5.49 0.07 -5.95
CA GLU A 57 4.30 0.92 -6.11
C GLU A 57 3.13 0.37 -5.29
N PHE A 58 2.56 1.21 -4.43
CA PHE A 58 1.35 0.89 -3.68
C PHE A 58 0.18 1.70 -4.14
N THR A 59 -0.96 1.03 -4.33
CA THR A 59 -2.23 1.72 -4.45
C THR A 59 -2.86 1.99 -3.09
N LEU A 60 -3.10 3.26 -2.76
CA LEU A 60 -3.72 3.67 -1.51
C LEU A 60 -5.20 3.31 -1.47
N ALA A 61 -5.60 2.56 -0.44
CA ALA A 61 -6.98 2.20 -0.17
C ALA A 61 -7.22 2.16 1.35
N CYS A 62 -8.40 2.60 1.81
CA CYS A 62 -8.75 2.51 3.22
C CYS A 62 -9.15 1.07 3.57
N ARG A 63 -8.28 0.37 4.31
CA ARG A 63 -8.51 -1.01 4.78
C ARG A 63 -8.56 -1.10 6.31
N LYS A 64 -8.92 -0.03 7.01
CA LYS A 64 -8.84 0.04 8.49
C LYS A 64 -9.58 -1.10 9.21
N SER A 65 -10.70 -1.57 8.65
CA SER A 65 -11.54 -2.65 9.18
C SER A 65 -11.03 -4.06 8.85
N MET A 66 -10.04 -4.20 7.97
CA MET A 66 -9.50 -5.51 7.58
C MET A 66 -8.42 -5.96 8.56
N ARG A 67 -8.33 -7.28 8.78
CA ARG A 67 -7.24 -7.92 9.54
C ARG A 67 -5.88 -7.63 8.92
N TYR A 68 -5.78 -7.73 7.59
CA TYR A 68 -4.59 -7.38 6.81
C TYR A 68 -4.86 -6.11 6.01
N ARG A 69 -4.11 -5.06 6.32
CA ARG A 69 -4.33 -3.71 5.76
C ARG A 69 -3.44 -3.40 4.57
N LEU A 70 -2.36 -4.16 4.40
CA LEU A 70 -1.47 -4.12 3.25
C LEU A 70 -1.67 -5.42 2.44
N LEU A 71 -1.73 -5.29 1.12
CA LEU A 71 -1.66 -6.44 0.21
C LEU A 71 -0.41 -6.25 -0.63
N LEU A 72 0.45 -7.26 -0.63
CA LEU A 72 1.64 -7.31 -1.46
C LEU A 72 1.31 -8.18 -2.68
N GLY A 73 1.29 -7.57 -3.86
CA GLY A 73 0.98 -8.26 -5.11
C GLY A 73 2.18 -9.05 -5.65
N SER A 74 1.92 -9.98 -6.58
CA SER A 74 2.95 -10.82 -7.20
C SER A 74 4.07 -10.02 -7.85
N LYS A 75 3.74 -8.91 -8.53
CA LYS A 75 4.76 -8.02 -9.13
C LYS A 75 5.80 -7.56 -8.11
N ALA A 76 5.37 -7.16 -6.91
CA ALA A 76 6.30 -6.70 -5.89
C ALA A 76 7.19 -7.84 -5.35
N LEU A 77 6.67 -9.07 -5.29
CA LEU A 77 7.44 -10.26 -4.89
C LEU A 77 8.50 -10.63 -5.93
N VAL A 78 8.14 -10.59 -7.22
CA VAL A 78 9.07 -10.82 -8.34
C VAL A 78 10.15 -9.73 -8.36
N ASP A 79 9.75 -8.46 -8.23
CA ASP A 79 10.70 -7.33 -8.20
C ASP A 79 11.69 -7.44 -7.02
N GLY A 80 11.25 -8.04 -5.90
CA GLY A 80 12.09 -8.31 -4.71
C GLY A 80 12.86 -9.63 -4.76
N GLN A 81 12.74 -10.42 -5.82
CA GLN A 81 13.37 -11.75 -5.99
C GLN A 81 13.00 -12.75 -4.87
N LEU A 82 11.74 -12.72 -4.44
CA LEU A 82 11.22 -13.56 -3.34
C LEU A 82 10.46 -14.81 -3.80
N VAL A 83 10.18 -14.92 -5.10
CA VAL A 83 9.45 -16.02 -5.76
C VAL A 83 9.98 -16.25 -7.16
#